data_AF-A0A2T0W918-F1
#
_entry.id   AF-A0A2T0W918-F1
#
_cell.length_a   1.000
_cell.length_b   1.000
_cell.length_c   1.000
_cell.angle_alpha   90.00
_cell.angle_beta   90.00
_cell.angle_gamma   90.00
#
_symmetry.space_group_name_H-M   'P 1'
#
loop_
_entity.id
_entity.type
_entity.pdbx_description
1 polymer ?
#
loop_
_entity_poly.entity_id
_entity_poly.type
_entity_poly.pdbx_seq_one_letter_code
_entity_poly.pdbx_strand_id
1 'polypeptide(L)' 'MLNTIGLPGLALILLVVVVLFGRGKISSIMGEVGQGLTAFRRGIREGKHGDETSDA' A
#
# COMPACT_ATOMS: atom_id res chain seq x y z
N MET A 1 6.17 29.21 8.76
CA MET A 1 7.53 28.62 8.81
C MET A 1 7.52 27.08 8.98
N LEU A 2 6.41 26.36 8.71
CA LEU A 2 6.34 24.88 8.80
C LEU A 2 6.09 24.18 7.45
N ASN A 3 5.74 24.96 6.41
CA ASN A 3 5.41 24.47 5.07
C ASN A 3 6.62 23.87 4.31
N THR A 4 7.85 24.11 4.81
CA THR A 4 9.10 23.60 4.24
C THR A 4 9.63 22.36 4.94
N ILE A 5 9.00 21.86 6.01
CA ILE A 5 9.48 20.69 6.75
C ILE A 5 8.68 19.43 6.41
N GLY A 6 7.37 19.55 6.18
CA GLY A 6 6.49 18.40 5.94
C GLY A 6 6.83 17.63 4.65
N LEU A 7 6.86 18.31 3.51
CA LEU A 7 7.07 17.68 2.20
C LEU A 7 8.57 17.34 1.96
N PRO A 8 9.52 18.27 2.21
CA PRO A 8 10.95 17.99 2.03
C PRO A 8 11.52 17.01 3.06
N GLY A 9 11.04 17.03 4.30
CA GLY A 9 11.48 16.08 5.34
C GLY A 9 11.05 14.65 5.04
N LEU A 10 9.83 14.47 4.52
CA LEU A 10 9.33 13.16 4.11
C LEU A 10 10.11 12.61 2.90
N ALA A 11 10.48 13.49 1.94
CA ALA A 11 11.35 13.11 0.83
C ALA A 11 12.74 12.63 1.29
N LEU A 12 13.31 13.28 2.31
CA LEU A 12 14.61 12.88 2.88
C LEU A 12 14.53 11.52 3.59
N ILE A 13 13.46 11.27 4.35
CA ILE A 13 13.21 9.97 4.98
C ILE A 13 13.03 8.88 3.92
N LEU A 14 12.27 9.16 2.85
CA LEU A 14 12.08 8.23 1.75
C LEU A 14 13.41 7.89 1.06
N LEU A 15 14.27 8.87 0.84
CA LEU A 15 15.60 8.66 0.27
C LEU A 15 16.46 7.76 1.15
N VAL A 16 16.49 7.99 2.47
CA VAL A 16 17.25 7.17 3.42
C VAL A 16 16.74 5.73 3.42
N VAL A 17 15.43 5.52 3.43
CA VAL A 17 14.82 4.18 3.36
C VAL A 17 15.19 3.48 2.06
N VAL A 18 15.15 4.19 0.92
CA VAL A 18 15.53 3.62 -0.39
C VAL A 18 17.00 3.22 -0.42
N VAL A 19 17.90 4.00 0.19
CA VAL A 19 19.34 3.68 0.27
C VAL A 19 19.58 2.48 1.20
N LEU A 20 18.93 2.42 2.35
CA LEU A 20 19.14 1.35 3.34
C LEU A 20 18.62 -0.01 2.87
N PHE A 21 17.45 -0.03 2.23
CA PHE A 21 16.80 -1.25 1.76
C PHE A 21 17.15 -1.60 0.31
N GLY A 22 17.60 -0.61 -0.47
CA GLY A 22 17.91 -0.76 -1.89
C GLY A 22 16.66 -0.92 -2.77
N ARG A 23 16.77 -0.49 -4.04
CA ARG A 23 15.71 -0.58 -5.05
C ARG A 23 15.14 -2.01 -5.28
N GLY A 24 15.95 -3.05 -5.07
CA GLY A 24 15.56 -4.44 -5.31
C GLY A 24 14.65 -5.02 -4.23
N LYS A 25 14.98 -4.81 -2.94
CA LYS A 25 14.20 -5.42 -1.83
C LYS A 25 12.84 -4.74 -1.65
N ILE A 26 12.77 -3.43 -1.86
CA ILE A 26 11.51 -2.67 -1.78
C ILE A 26 10.51 -3.17 -2.83
N SER A 27 10.97 -3.47 -4.06
CA SER A 27 10.10 -3.94 -5.14
C SER A 27 9.53 -5.34 -4.88
N SER A 28 10.31 -6.27 -4.32
CA SER A 28 9.83 -7.62 -4.00
C SER A 28 8.75 -7.57 -2.92
N ILE A 29 9.01 -6.82 -1.85
CA ILE A 29 8.08 -6.67 -0.73
C ILE A 29 6.79 -5.98 -1.18
N MET A 30 6.89 -4.93 -2.03
CA MET A 30 5.69 -4.27 -2.57
C MET A 30 4.87 -5.18 -3.49
N GLY A 31 5.50 -6.11 -4.21
CA GLY A 31 4.80 -7.12 -5.01
C GLY A 31 4.02 -8.10 -4.13
N GLU A 32 4.68 -8.71 -3.15
CA GLU A 32 4.08 -9.69 -2.24
C GLU A 32 2.96 -9.07 -1.37
N VAL A 33 3.20 -7.88 -0.81
CA VAL A 33 2.21 -7.12 -0.03
C VAL A 33 1.07 -6.62 -0.92
N GLY A 34 1.37 -6.22 -2.16
CA GLY A 34 0.36 -5.79 -3.13
C GLY A 34 -0.61 -6.91 -3.50
N GLN A 35 -0.09 -8.11 -3.76
CA GLN A 35 -0.93 -9.28 -4.03
C GLN A 35 -1.79 -9.66 -2.82
N GLY A 36 -1.23 -9.63 -1.60
CA GLY A 36 -1.98 -9.86 -0.37
C GLY A 36 -3.10 -8.83 -0.14
N LEU A 37 -2.80 -7.55 -0.34
CA LEU A 37 -3.77 -6.46 -0.22
C LEU A 37 -4.86 -6.53 -1.30
N THR A 38 -4.51 -6.91 -2.54
CA THR A 38 -5.48 -7.12 -3.63
C THR A 38 -6.42 -8.29 -3.35
N ALA A 39 -5.89 -9.42 -2.87
CA ALA A 39 -6.69 -10.58 -2.48
C ALA A 39 -7.64 -10.24 -1.32
N PHE A 40 -7.12 -9.52 -0.31
CA PHE A 40 -7.91 -9.03 0.81
C PHE A 40 -9.04 -8.07 0.37
N ARG A 41 -8.71 -7.14 -0.53
CA ARG A 41 -9.68 -6.17 -1.06
C ARG A 41 -10.77 -6.85 -1.91
N ARG A 42 -10.43 -7.92 -2.65
CA ARG A 42 -11.40 -8.77 -3.37
C ARG A 42 -12.30 -9.53 -2.42
N GLY A 43 -11.73 -10.23 -1.43
CA GLY A 43 -12.49 -10.98 -0.44
C GLY A 43 -13.48 -10.12 0.35
N ILE A 44 -13.10 -8.88 0.71
CA ILE A 44 -14.03 -7.93 1.35
C ILE A 44 -15.16 -7.50 0.40
N ARG A 45 -14.87 -7.24 -0.88
CA ARG A 45 -15.91 -6.85 -1.85
C ARG A 45 -16.90 -7.98 -2.09
N GLU A 46 -16.42 -9.21 -2.25
CA GLU A 46 -17.26 -10.39 -2.42
C GLU A 46 -18.11 -10.66 -1.18
N GLY A 47 -17.53 -10.54 0.02
CA GLY A 47 -18.29 -10.65 1.28
C GLY A 47 -19.32 -9.53 1.47
N LYS A 48 -19.14 -8.38 0.81
CA LYS A 48 -20.07 -7.24 0.89
C LYS A 48 -21.15 -7.26 -0.21
N HIS A 49 -20.90 -7.94 -1.34
CA HIS A 49 -21.88 -8.18 -2.41
C HIS A 49 -22.68 -9.49 -2.21
N GLY A 50 -22.22 -10.38 -1.32
CA GLY A 50 -22.91 -11.63 -1.01
C GLY A 50 -24.26 -11.47 -0.29
N ASP A 51 -24.60 -10.27 0.18
CA ASP A 51 -25.89 -9.95 0.80
C ASP A 51 -26.95 -9.44 -0.22
N GLU A 52 -26.63 -9.31 -1.52
CA GLU A 52 -27.54 -8.72 -2.53
C GLU A 52 -27.96 -9.71 -3.65
N THR A 53 -27.96 -11.03 -3.41
CA THR A 53 -28.43 -12.01 -4.44
C THR A 53 -29.22 -13.19 -3.86
N SER A 54 -29.98 -13.00 -2.78
CA SER A 54 -30.90 -14.05 -2.26
C SER A 54 -32.39 -13.69 -2.28
N ASP A 55 -32.77 -12.53 -2.83
CA ASP A 55 -34.18 -12.18 -3.05
C ASP A 55 -34.46 -11.95 -4.55
N ALA A 56 -34.66 -13.05 -5.31
CA ALA A 56 -35.33 -13.05 -6.62
C ALA A 56 -35.95 -14.42 -6.90
#